data_AF-A0AAE1S6W0-F1
#
_entry.id   AF-A0AAE1S6W0-F1
#
_cell.length_a   1.000
_cell.length_b   1.000
_cell.length_c   1.000
_cell.angle_alpha   90.00
_cell.angle_beta   90.00
_cell.angle_gamma   90.00
#
_symmetry.space_group_name_H-M   'P 1'
#
loop_
_entity.id
_entity.type
_entity.pdbx_description
1 polymer ?
#
loop_
_entity_poly.entity_id
_entity_poly.type
_entity_poly.pdbx_seq_one_letter_code
_entity_poly.pdbx_strand_id
1 'polypeptide(L)'
;MKQSRQKEESKGARSIRTDTGDAPVRRCEMKYVLLEMDHILRPNGYAIIRESSYFVDAIATMAKVTRWSCRKEATEYGVEKEKILI
;
A
#
# COMPACT_ATOMS: atom_id res chain seq x y z
N MET A 1 -9.72 -26.16 49.63
CA MET A 1 -9.50 -24.74 49.25
C MET A 1 -8.93 -24.75 47.82
N LYS A 2 -9.74 -24.62 46.75
CA LYS A 2 -10.13 -23.36 46.07
C LYS A 2 -8.94 -22.39 46.05
N GLN A 3 -8.28 -22.15 44.92
CA GLN A 3 -8.62 -21.22 43.83
C GLN A 3 -7.37 -21.18 42.92
N SER A 4 -7.35 -20.93 41.61
CA SER A 4 -8.38 -20.61 40.62
C SER A 4 -7.73 -20.70 39.22
N ARG A 5 -8.57 -21.09 38.28
CA ARG A 5 -8.40 -21.10 36.83
C ARG A 5 -8.68 -19.70 36.28
N GLN A 6 -7.76 -19.10 35.53
CA GLN A 6 -7.98 -18.06 34.50
C GLN A 6 -6.86 -18.27 33.46
N LYS A 7 -7.10 -18.69 32.20
CA LYS A 7 -7.80 -17.99 31.09
C LYS A 7 -7.01 -16.71 30.76
N GLU A 8 -6.49 -16.39 29.58
CA GLU A 8 -6.68 -16.80 28.20
C GLU A 8 -5.60 -16.07 27.38
N GLU A 9 -5.39 -16.51 26.14
CA GLU A 9 -5.03 -15.67 24.99
C GLU A 9 -3.93 -14.62 25.13
N SER A 10 -2.81 -14.86 24.45
CA SER A 10 -2.29 -13.82 23.57
C SER A 10 -1.42 -14.40 22.45
N LYS A 11 -2.01 -14.31 21.25
CA LYS A 11 -1.34 -13.93 20.00
C LYS A 11 -0.51 -15.03 19.37
N GLY A 12 -1.20 -15.82 18.54
CA GLY A 12 -0.64 -16.34 17.30
C GLY A 12 -0.14 -15.18 16.43
N ALA A 13 1.05 -14.66 16.73
CA ALA A 13 1.85 -13.99 15.73
C ALA A 13 2.47 -15.12 14.91
N ARG A 14 1.87 -15.44 13.76
CA ARG A 14 2.56 -16.23 12.74
C ARG A 14 3.74 -15.38 12.30
N SER A 15 4.90 -15.62 12.93
CA SER A 15 6.19 -15.13 12.46
C SER A 15 6.29 -15.57 11.01
N ILE A 16 6.14 -14.63 10.08
CA ILE A 16 6.54 -14.85 8.70
C ILE A 16 8.04 -15.04 8.81
N ARG A 17 8.47 -16.31 8.84
CA ARG A 17 9.88 -16.65 8.74
C ARG A 17 10.29 -16.11 7.38
N THR A 18 11.06 -15.03 7.34
CA THR A 18 11.84 -14.69 6.15
C THR A 18 12.98 -15.70 6.15
N ASP A 19 12.74 -16.80 5.47
CA ASP A 19 13.67 -17.86 5.22
C ASP A 19 14.95 -17.30 4.61
N THR A 20 16.05 -17.69 5.25
CA THR A 20 17.43 -17.31 5.06
C THR A 20 17.85 -17.35 3.59
N GLY A 21 18.34 -16.22 3.08
CA GLY A 21 18.97 -16.10 1.78
C GLY A 21 19.01 -14.62 1.39
N ASP A 22 20.20 -14.06 1.25
CA ASP A 22 20.49 -12.64 1.01
C ASP A 22 20.05 -12.20 -0.40
N ALA A 23 18.76 -12.38 -0.70
CA ALA A 23 18.10 -11.78 -1.84
C ALA A 23 17.72 -10.35 -1.43
N PRO A 24 18.12 -9.31 -2.20
CA PRO A 24 17.64 -7.97 -1.93
C PRO A 24 16.11 -8.03 -1.94
N VAL A 25 15.46 -7.55 -0.88
CA VAL A 25 14.01 -7.33 -0.86
C VAL A 25 13.65 -6.56 -2.13
N ARG A 26 13.17 -7.29 -3.15
CA ARG A 26 12.79 -6.69 -4.42
C ARG A 26 11.54 -5.89 -4.12
N ARG A 27 11.73 -4.61 -3.82
CA ARG A 27 10.63 -3.65 -3.70
C ARG A 27 9.75 -3.82 -4.95
N CYS A 28 8.45 -3.94 -4.75
CA CYS A 28 7.54 -4.05 -5.89
C CYS A 28 7.66 -2.77 -6.73
N GLU A 29 7.86 -2.90 -8.03
CA GLU A 29 7.81 -1.75 -8.92
C GLU A 29 6.37 -1.25 -8.99
N MET A 30 6.17 0.07 -8.84
CA MET A 30 4.84 0.69 -8.76
C MET A 30 3.93 0.32 -9.94
N LYS A 31 4.52 0.12 -11.13
CA LYS A 31 3.79 -0.31 -12.33
C LYS A 31 3.06 -1.64 -12.15
N TYR A 32 3.66 -2.61 -11.47
CA TYR A 32 3.03 -3.91 -11.24
C TYR A 32 1.95 -3.80 -10.17
N VAL A 33 2.17 -2.98 -9.14
CA VAL A 33 1.15 -2.72 -8.11
C VAL A 33 -0.09 -2.09 -8.73
N LEU A 34 0.06 -1.07 -9.58
CA LEU A 34 -1.06 -0.44 -10.28
C LEU A 34 -1.87 -1.43 -11.12
N LEU A 35 -1.20 -2.38 -11.79
CA LEU A 35 -1.88 -3.43 -12.57
C LEU A 35 -2.66 -4.40 -11.67
N GLU A 36 -2.09 -4.84 -10.55
CA GLU A 36 -2.81 -5.69 -9.60
C GLU A 36 -3.98 -4.94 -8.97
N MET A 37 -3.81 -3.65 -8.68
CA MET A 37 -4.89 -2.82 -8.17
C MET A 37 -6.02 -2.64 -9.19
N ASP A 38 -5.71 -2.59 -10.50
CA ASP A 38 -6.72 -2.50 -11.57
C ASP A 38 -7.63 -3.73 -11.58
N HIS A 39 -7.07 -4.91 -11.32
CA HIS A 39 -7.83 -6.14 -11.17
C HIS A 39 -8.67 -6.20 -9.88
N ILE A 40 -8.27 -5.49 -8.82
CA ILE A 40 -8.93 -5.52 -7.50
C ILE A 40 -10.02 -4.45 -7.37
N LEU A 41 -9.85 -3.30 -8.02
CA LEU A 41 -10.78 -2.19 -7.90
C LEU A 41 -12.15 -2.57 -8.49
N ARG A 42 -13.16 -2.57 -7.62
CA ARG A 42 -14.57 -2.70 -8.03
C ARG A 42 -14.97 -1.50 -8.90
N PRO A 43 -16.01 -1.65 -9.76
CA PRO A 43 -16.59 -0.51 -10.47
C PRO A 43 -16.92 0.65 -9.50
N ASN A 44 -16.52 1.87 -9.85
CA ASN A 44 -16.62 3.09 -9.00
C ASN A 44 -15.77 3.09 -7.72
N GLY A 45 -14.84 2.15 -7.56
CA GLY A 45 -13.83 2.19 -6.51
C GLY A 45 -12.81 3.31 -6.73
N TYR A 46 -12.20 3.77 -5.64
CA TYR A 46 -11.13 4.77 -5.67
C TYR A 46 -9.87 4.19 -5.02
N ALA A 47 -8.71 4.57 -5.55
CA ALA A 47 -7.42 4.26 -4.97
C ALA A 47 -6.74 5.54 -4.53
N ILE A 48 -6.32 5.60 -3.27
CA ILE A 48 -5.59 6.76 -2.74
C ILE A 48 -4.12 6.36 -2.67
N ILE A 49 -3.30 6.95 -3.54
CA ILE A 49 -1.87 6.67 -3.61
C ILE A 49 -1.13 7.88 -3.05
N ARG A 50 -0.36 7.66 -1.97
CA ARG A 50 0.59 8.66 -1.46
C ARG A 50 1.99 8.21 -1.79
N GLU A 51 2.72 9.06 -2.49
CA GLU A 51 4.11 8.77 -2.83
C GLU A 51 4.90 10.07 -2.99
N SER A 52 6.23 9.95 -3.08
CA SER A 52 7.12 11.07 -3.32
C SER A 52 6.71 11.85 -4.57
N SER A 53 6.74 13.18 -4.51
CA SER A 53 6.37 14.05 -5.63
C SER A 53 7.15 13.78 -6.90
N TYR A 54 8.37 13.24 -6.77
CA TYR A 54 9.18 12.75 -7.89
C TYR A 54 8.49 11.65 -8.71
N PHE A 55 7.77 10.74 -8.06
CA PHE A 55 7.13 9.59 -8.73
C PHE A 55 5.67 9.85 -9.11
N VAL A 56 5.04 10.89 -8.57
CA VAL A 56 3.61 11.17 -8.78
C VAL A 56 3.27 11.39 -10.26
N ASP A 57 4.17 12.00 -11.03
CA ASP A 57 3.94 12.19 -12.47
C ASP A 57 4.04 10.88 -13.26
N ALA A 58 4.96 9.99 -12.88
CA ALA A 58 5.06 8.65 -13.45
C ALA A 58 3.82 7.82 -13.11
N ILE A 59 3.35 7.88 -11.86
CA ILE A 59 2.12 7.21 -11.40
C ILE A 59 0.90 7.73 -12.17
N ALA A 60 0.74 9.05 -12.29
CA ALA A 60 -0.35 9.65 -13.05
C ALA A 60 -0.32 9.26 -14.54
N THR A 61 0.86 9.11 -15.12
CA THR A 61 1.01 8.66 -16.51
C THR A 61 0.58 7.21 -16.68
N MET A 62 0.99 6.32 -15.77
CA MET A 62 0.54 4.91 -15.78
C MET A 62 -0.96 4.78 -15.56
N ALA A 63 -1.51 5.53 -14.61
CA ALA A 63 -2.94 5.51 -14.31
C ALA A 63 -3.80 6.01 -15.48
N LYS A 64 -3.30 6.95 -16.30
CA LYS A 64 -3.95 7.31 -17.57
C LYS A 64 -3.99 6.14 -18.57
N VAL A 65 -2.92 5.34 -18.64
CA VAL A 65 -2.85 4.16 -19.51
C VAL A 65 -3.84 3.09 -19.04
N THR A 66 -4.03 2.92 -17.72
CA THR A 66 -5.04 2.02 -17.14
C THR A 66 -6.45 2.62 -17.10
N ARG A 67 -6.68 3.79 -17.73
CA ARG A 67 -7.97 4.49 -17.80
C ARG A 67 -8.55 4.91 -16.44
N TRP A 68 -7.70 5.07 -15.43
CA TRP A 68 -8.12 5.62 -14.15
C TRP A 68 -8.24 7.14 -14.25
N SER A 69 -9.32 7.69 -13.70
CA SER A 69 -9.43 9.14 -13.50
C SER A 69 -8.53 9.52 -12.33
N CYS A 70 -7.64 10.50 -12.53
CA CYS A 70 -6.63 10.86 -11.54
C CYS A 70 -6.74 12.32 -11.13
N ARG A 71 -6.78 12.59 -9.84
CA ARG A 71 -6.69 13.94 -9.26
C ARG A 71 -5.50 14.02 -8.32
N LYS A 72 -4.60 14.98 -8.57
CA LYS A 72 -3.45 15.25 -7.70
C LYS A 72 -3.86 16.25 -6.64
N GLU A 73 -3.72 15.88 -5.39
CA GLU A 73 -4.01 16.74 -4.24
C GLU A 73 -2.74 16.96 -3.42
N ALA A 74 -2.61 18.19 -2.90
CA ALA A 74 -1.58 18.51 -1.93
C ALA A 74 -1.90 17.87 -0.58
N THR A 75 -0.86 17.50 0.17
CA THR A 75 -1.04 17.04 1.56
C THR A 75 -1.33 18.23 2.47
N GLU A 76 -2.09 18.00 3.55
CA GLU A 76 -2.48 19.03 4.53
C GLU A 76 -1.27 19.80 5.10
N TYR A 77 -0.12 19.12 5.22
CA TYR A 77 1.11 19.69 5.76
C TYR A 77 1.90 20.51 4.73
N GLY A 78 1.42 20.67 3.49
CA GLY A 78 2.10 21.44 2.44
C GLY A 78 3.49 20.91 2.10
N VAL A 79 3.82 19.69 2.53
CA VAL A 79 5.12 19.09 2.26
C VAL A 79 5.08 18.67 0.81
N GLU A 80 5.69 19.48 -0.06
CA GLU A 80 5.80 19.22 -1.51
C GLU A 80 6.43 17.87 -1.86
N LYS A 81 6.94 17.14 -0.86
CA LYS A 81 7.54 15.83 -1.01
C LYS A 81 6.50 14.74 -1.19
N GLU A 82 5.24 14.91 -0.82
CA GLU A 82 4.23 13.85 -0.99
C GLU A 82 2.97 14.41 -1.66
N LYS A 83 2.45 13.71 -2.68
CA LYS A 83 1.17 14.05 -3.30
C LYS A 83 0.23 12.86 -3.23
N ILE A 84 -1.05 13.17 -3.15
CA ILE A 84 -2.11 12.17 -3.18
C ILE A 84 -2.65 12.10 -4.60
N LEU A 85 -2.73 10.89 -5.16
CA LEU A 85 -3.44 10.62 -6.40
C LEU A 85 -4.72 9.85 -6.06
N ILE A 86 -5.87 10.41 -6.45
CA ILE A 86 -7.21 9.86 -6.26
C ILE A 86 -7.80 9.48 -7.62
#